data_AF-A0A9D7E450-F1
#
_entry.id   AF-A0A9D7E450-F1
#
_cell.length_a   1.000
_cell.length_b   1.000
_cell.length_c   1.000
_cell.angle_alpha   90.00
_cell.angle_beta   90.00
_cell.angle_gamma   90.00
#
_symmetry.space_group_name_H-M   'P 1'
#
loop_
_entity.id
_entity.type
_entity.pdbx_description
1 polymer ?
#
loop_
_entity_poly.entity_id
_entity_poly.type
_entity_poly.pdbx_seq_one_letter_code
_entity_poly.pdbx_strand_id
1 'polypeptide(L)'
;MRYLALLLLVSVASSVVGQQTVFDDTRVLYKKELHGGVMAHGDGWGVNFFHGKHRTAKSRRMLGIEIVGMKHPKEIELQPVLEDARGYFYGKLNSLILFRPSWGRKELITDKLRKSGVELNYVWSVGPSIALLKPVPPDREAETALRNHCGRAL
;
A
#
# COMPACT_ATOMS: atom_id res chain seq x y z
N MET A 1 6.91 -31.33 -63.33
CA MET A 1 6.98 -31.45 -61.85
C MET A 1 7.82 -30.37 -61.16
N ARG A 2 8.92 -29.86 -61.73
CA ARG A 2 9.81 -28.88 -61.05
C ARG A 2 9.20 -27.49 -60.81
N TYR A 3 8.31 -27.01 -61.69
CA TYR A 3 7.68 -25.68 -61.58
C TYR A 3 6.35 -25.66 -60.82
N LEU A 4 5.77 -26.83 -60.57
CA LEU A 4 4.49 -26.98 -59.86
C LEU A 4 4.63 -26.65 -58.36
N ALA A 5 5.78 -27.00 -57.77
CA ALA A 5 6.09 -26.66 -56.38
C ALA A 5 6.26 -25.14 -56.16
N LEU A 6 6.81 -24.43 -57.15
CA LEU A 6 6.97 -22.98 -57.11
C LEU A 6 5.63 -22.23 -57.18
N LEU A 7 4.70 -22.70 -58.03
CA LEU A 7 3.35 -22.13 -58.12
C LEU A 7 2.51 -22.36 -56.84
N LEU A 8 2.67 -23.51 -56.20
CA LEU A 8 2.01 -23.80 -54.92
C LEU A 8 2.50 -22.87 -53.80
N LEU A 9 3.82 -22.60 -53.73
CA LEU A 9 4.42 -21.73 -52.72
C LEU A 9 3.96 -20.26 -52.84
N VAL A 10 3.71 -19.80 -54.08
CA VAL A 10 3.23 -18.43 -54.35
C VAL A 10 1.76 -18.25 -53.93
N SER A 11 0.92 -19.28 -54.11
CA SER A 11 -0.50 -19.21 -53.72
C SER A 11 -0.73 -19.10 -52.22
N VAL A 12 0.14 -19.70 -51.40
CA VAL A 12 0.09 -19.61 -49.93
C VAL A 12 0.45 -18.21 -49.43
N ALA A 13 1.31 -17.48 -50.16
CA ALA A 13 1.70 -16.12 -49.82
C ALA A 13 0.58 -15.08 -50.00
N SER A 14 -0.45 -15.38 -50.81
CA SER A 14 -1.58 -14.47 -51.04
C SER A 14 -2.64 -14.49 -49.93
N SER A 15 -2.54 -15.42 -48.96
CA SER A 15 -3.49 -15.55 -47.85
C SER A 15 -3.07 -14.74 -46.61
N VAL A 16 -2.59 -13.50 -46.81
CA VAL A 16 -2.36 -12.58 -45.70
C VAL A 16 -3.68 -11.89 -45.36
N VAL A 17 -4.41 -12.46 -44.42
CA VAL A 17 -5.53 -11.77 -43.75
C VAL A 17 -4.92 -10.69 -42.87
N GLY A 18 -5.21 -9.42 -43.20
CA GLY A 18 -4.69 -8.26 -42.48
C GLY A 18 -4.98 -8.33 -40.99
N GLN A 19 -3.99 -7.99 -40.16
CA GLN A 19 -4.18 -7.82 -38.72
C GLN A 19 -5.31 -6.80 -38.50
N GLN A 20 -6.41 -7.25 -37.88
CA GLN A 20 -7.44 -6.34 -37.39
C GLN A 20 -6.79 -5.37 -36.40
N THR A 21 -6.90 -4.09 -36.70
CA THR A 21 -6.48 -3.04 -35.78
C THR A 21 -7.42 -3.06 -34.58
N VAL A 22 -6.87 -3.43 -33.42
CA VAL A 22 -7.57 -3.52 -32.12
C VAL A 22 -7.82 -2.11 -31.56
N PHE A 23 -8.45 -1.23 -32.33
CA PHE A 23 -8.83 0.12 -31.91
C PHE A 23 -10.35 0.24 -31.88
N ASP A 24 -11.02 -0.67 -31.17
CA ASP A 24 -12.48 -0.62 -30.97
C ASP A 24 -12.83 -0.81 -29.49
N ASP A 25 -12.18 0.00 -28.63
CA ASP A 25 -12.64 0.22 -27.26
C ASP A 25 -12.78 1.73 -27.07
N THR A 26 -14.00 2.19 -26.76
CA THR A 26 -14.30 3.58 -26.48
C THR A 26 -13.53 4.01 -25.22
N ARG A 27 -12.49 4.85 -25.39
CA ARG A 27 -11.66 5.33 -24.28
C ARG A 27 -12.42 6.35 -23.44
N VAL A 28 -12.89 5.94 -22.27
CA VAL A 28 -13.45 6.86 -21.27
C VAL A 28 -12.30 7.62 -20.60
N LEU A 29 -12.20 8.93 -20.88
CA LEU A 29 -11.21 9.80 -20.24
C LEU A 29 -11.66 10.15 -18.81
N TYR A 30 -11.07 9.48 -17.83
CA TYR A 30 -11.22 9.83 -16.42
C TYR A 30 -10.49 11.14 -16.11
N LYS A 31 -11.14 12.01 -15.33
CA LYS A 31 -10.56 13.31 -14.91
C LYS A 31 -9.87 13.23 -13.55
N LYS A 32 -10.31 12.29 -12.70
CA LYS A 32 -9.88 12.10 -11.32
C LYS A 32 -9.78 10.60 -11.05
N GLU A 33 -8.77 10.23 -10.26
CA GLU A 33 -8.56 8.89 -9.75
C GLU A 33 -8.58 8.97 -8.22
N LEU A 34 -9.16 7.98 -7.56
CA LEU A 34 -9.12 7.84 -6.11
C LEU A 34 -8.66 6.43 -5.81
N HIS A 35 -7.62 6.31 -4.98
CA HIS A 35 -7.12 5.04 -4.49
C HIS A 35 -7.15 5.07 -2.97
N GLY A 36 -7.48 3.94 -2.36
CA GLY A 36 -7.41 3.79 -0.92
C GLY A 36 -7.21 2.33 -0.59
N GLY A 37 -6.67 2.09 0.59
CA GLY A 37 -6.30 0.76 1.01
C GLY A 37 -6.02 0.71 2.51
N VAL A 38 -6.05 -0.50 3.03
CA VAL A 38 -5.66 -0.82 4.39
C VAL A 38 -4.34 -1.57 4.37
N MET A 39 -3.54 -1.40 5.41
CA MET A 39 -2.26 -2.05 5.61
C MET A 39 -2.26 -2.72 6.97
N ALA A 40 -1.74 -3.94 7.05
CA ALA A 40 -1.49 -4.64 8.29
C ALA A 40 -0.06 -5.18 8.25
N HIS A 41 0.68 -5.00 9.33
CA HIS A 41 2.02 -5.54 9.52
C HIS A 41 2.15 -6.09 10.94
N GLY A 42 3.16 -6.92 11.23
CA GLY A 42 3.29 -7.56 12.55
C GLY A 42 3.25 -6.56 13.72
N ASP A 43 3.81 -5.38 13.50
CA ASP A 43 3.89 -4.32 14.52
C ASP A 43 2.68 -3.35 14.52
N GLY A 44 1.65 -3.54 13.69
CA GLY A 44 0.58 -2.55 13.59
C GLY A 44 -0.31 -2.58 12.36
N TRP A 45 -0.96 -1.44 12.11
CA TRP A 45 -1.97 -1.29 11.08
C TRP A 45 -1.90 0.10 10.45
N GLY A 46 -2.47 0.28 9.27
CA GLY A 46 -2.54 1.57 8.63
C GLY A 46 -3.65 1.66 7.58
N VAL A 47 -3.96 2.88 7.19
CA VAL A 47 -4.91 3.19 6.13
C VAL A 47 -4.29 4.27 5.25
N ASN A 48 -4.43 4.11 3.94
CA ASN A 48 -3.94 5.07 2.96
C ASN A 48 -5.08 5.56 2.06
N PHE A 49 -4.97 6.82 1.65
CA PHE A 49 -5.89 7.46 0.72
C PHE A 49 -5.08 8.33 -0.23
N PHE A 50 -5.32 8.19 -1.53
CA PHE A 50 -4.65 8.94 -2.59
C PHE A 50 -5.67 9.50 -3.56
N HIS A 51 -5.61 10.80 -3.78
CA HIS A 51 -6.36 11.54 -4.77
C HIS A 51 -5.46 11.91 -5.96
N GLY A 52 -5.77 11.37 -7.13
CA GLY A 52 -5.10 11.64 -8.40
C GLY A 52 -5.91 12.60 -9.27
N LYS A 53 -5.28 13.63 -9.83
CA LYS A 53 -5.87 14.50 -10.86
C LYS A 53 -5.08 14.43 -12.15
N HIS A 54 -5.75 14.17 -13.26
CA HIS A 54 -5.13 14.14 -14.58
C HIS A 54 -4.74 15.56 -14.99
N ARG A 55 -3.45 15.76 -15.32
CA ARG A 55 -2.93 17.00 -15.92
C ARG A 55 -2.80 16.87 -17.43
N THR A 56 -2.43 15.68 -17.89
CA THR A 56 -2.27 15.31 -19.31
C THR A 56 -2.76 13.87 -19.48
N ALA A 57 -2.92 13.39 -20.71
CA ALA A 57 -3.29 12.00 -20.98
C ALA A 57 -2.35 10.97 -20.31
N LYS A 58 -1.05 11.29 -20.19
CA LYS A 58 -0.04 10.40 -19.58
C LYS A 58 0.38 10.77 -18.16
N SER A 59 0.08 11.99 -17.70
CA SER A 59 0.62 12.54 -16.46
C SER A 59 -0.47 12.89 -15.47
N ARG A 60 -0.34 12.33 -14.26
CA ARG A 60 -1.30 12.47 -13.16
C ARG A 60 -0.58 12.98 -11.92
N ARG A 61 -1.13 14.00 -11.27
CA ARG A 61 -0.62 14.48 -9.98
C ARG A 61 -1.33 13.75 -8.86
N MET A 62 -0.55 13.28 -7.89
CA MET A 62 -1.04 12.49 -6.76
C MET A 62 -0.90 13.29 -5.47
N LEU A 63 -1.95 13.28 -4.64
CA LEU A 63 -1.92 13.77 -3.27
C LEU A 63 -2.42 12.64 -2.38
N GLY A 64 -1.65 12.27 -1.37
CA GLY A 64 -2.00 11.17 -0.48
C GLY A 64 -1.92 11.54 0.97
N ILE A 65 -2.64 10.79 1.79
CA ILE A 65 -2.58 10.83 3.23
C ILE A 65 -2.56 9.39 3.71
N GLU A 66 -1.68 9.09 4.64
CA GLU A 66 -1.58 7.79 5.25
C GLU A 66 -1.51 7.94 6.77
N ILE A 67 -2.26 7.09 7.46
CA ILE A 67 -2.33 7.03 8.92
C ILE A 67 -1.89 5.62 9.31
N VAL A 68 -0.86 5.50 10.14
CA VAL A 68 -0.31 4.20 10.57
C VAL A 68 -0.20 4.17 12.09
N GLY A 69 -0.82 3.18 12.72
CA GLY A 69 -0.61 2.85 14.12
C GLY A 69 0.49 1.80 14.23
N MET A 70 1.55 2.11 14.98
CA MET A 70 2.66 1.17 15.22
C MET A 70 2.88 0.94 16.71
N LYS A 71 3.16 -0.32 17.08
CA LYS A 71 3.66 -0.71 18.39
C LYS A 71 5.16 -0.46 18.49
N HIS A 72 5.65 -0.23 19.70
CA HIS A 72 7.08 -0.05 19.93
C HIS A 72 7.77 -1.43 20.01
N PRO A 73 8.91 -1.66 19.33
CA PRO A 73 9.58 -2.97 19.28
C PRO A 73 10.14 -3.45 20.63
N LYS A 74 10.15 -2.57 21.64
CA LYS A 74 10.57 -2.87 23.02
C LYS A 74 9.41 -3.24 23.96
N GLU A 75 8.22 -3.46 23.43
CA GLU A 75 7.08 -3.96 24.20
C GLU A 75 7.29 -5.46 24.48
N ILE A 76 7.61 -5.81 25.73
CA ILE A 76 7.67 -7.21 26.17
C ILE A 76 6.35 -7.49 26.91
N GLU A 77 5.55 -8.40 26.35
CA GLU A 77 4.33 -8.88 26.99
C GLU A 77 4.73 -9.84 28.12
N LEU A 78 4.53 -9.40 29.37
CA LEU A 78 4.65 -10.29 30.53
C LEU A 78 3.29 -10.94 30.74
N GLN A 79 3.18 -12.23 30.43
CA GLN A 79 2.01 -13.02 30.78
C GLN A 79 1.98 -13.19 32.31
N PRO A 80 0.94 -12.73 33.01
CA PRO A 80 0.82 -12.97 34.44
C PRO A 80 0.55 -14.46 34.67
N VAL A 81 1.19 -15.03 35.69
CA VAL A 81 1.03 -16.44 36.12
C VAL A 81 -0.36 -16.67 36.78
N LEU A 82 -1.17 -15.62 36.95
CA LEU A 82 -2.46 -15.66 37.63
C LEU A 82 -3.62 -15.50 36.64
N GLU A 83 -4.58 -16.44 36.65
CA GLU A 83 -5.66 -16.61 35.66
C GLU A 83 -6.62 -15.42 35.50
N ASP A 84 -6.62 -14.45 36.42
CA ASP A 84 -7.57 -13.31 36.44
C ASP A 84 -6.89 -11.94 36.22
N ALA A 85 -5.58 -11.92 35.93
CA ALA A 85 -4.87 -10.69 35.63
C ALA A 85 -4.87 -10.43 34.11
N ARG A 86 -5.45 -9.29 33.68
CA ARG A 86 -5.31 -8.82 32.30
C ARG A 86 -3.83 -8.67 31.96
N GLY A 87 -3.40 -9.27 30.86
CA GLY A 87 -2.03 -9.16 30.35
C GLY A 87 -1.57 -7.70 30.32
N TYR A 88 -0.50 -7.41 31.05
CA TYR A 88 0.05 -6.07 31.17
C TYR A 88 1.27 -5.95 30.26
N PHE A 89 1.26 -4.91 29.41
CA PHE A 89 2.41 -4.57 28.58
C PHE A 89 3.38 -3.71 29.40
N TYR A 90 4.32 -4.36 30.07
CA TYR A 90 5.35 -3.68 30.85
C TYR A 90 6.29 -2.91 29.90
N GLY A 91 6.47 -1.61 30.16
CA GLY A 91 7.36 -0.73 29.38
C GLY A 91 6.72 0.07 28.25
N LYS A 92 5.38 0.07 28.13
CA LYS A 92 4.67 0.92 27.16
C LYS A 92 4.63 2.39 27.61
N LEU A 93 5.72 3.11 27.36
CA LEU A 93 5.82 4.55 27.68
C LEU A 93 4.92 5.41 26.77
N ASN A 94 4.83 5.06 25.48
CA ASN A 94 4.12 5.87 24.48
C ASN A 94 3.38 4.99 23.46
N SER A 95 2.21 5.43 23.02
CA SER A 95 1.55 4.88 21.83
C SER A 95 1.89 5.74 20.62
N LEU A 96 2.34 5.14 19.52
CA LEU A 96 2.79 5.83 18.30
C LEU A 96 1.71 5.81 17.22
N ILE A 97 1.33 6.98 16.73
CA ILE A 97 0.50 7.16 15.52
C ILE A 97 1.28 8.01 14.53
N LEU A 98 1.47 7.51 13.32
CA LEU A 98 2.15 8.18 12.23
C LEU A 98 1.14 8.78 11.27
N PHE A 99 1.30 10.07 10.98
CA PHE A 99 0.57 10.79 9.95
C PHE A 99 1.53 11.17 8.82
N ARG A 100 1.28 10.66 7.60
CA ARG A 100 2.15 10.83 6.43
C ARG A 100 1.37 11.47 5.27
N PRO A 101 1.30 12.81 5.19
CA PRO A 101 0.84 13.47 3.97
C PRO A 101 1.90 13.29 2.89
N SER A 102 1.48 12.95 1.68
CA SER A 102 2.36 12.70 0.55
C SER A 102 1.92 13.48 -0.69
N TRP A 103 2.90 13.94 -1.45
CA TRP A 103 2.69 14.53 -2.77
C TRP A 103 3.52 13.73 -3.75
N GLY A 104 2.89 13.30 -4.85
CA GLY A 104 3.58 12.53 -5.88
C GLY A 104 3.10 12.83 -7.30
N ARG A 105 3.62 12.03 -8.22
CA ARG A 105 3.22 12.02 -9.62
C ARG A 105 3.24 10.60 -10.15
N LYS A 106 2.29 10.30 -11.03
CA LYS A 106 2.16 9.04 -11.77
C LYS A 106 2.26 9.34 -13.25
N GLU A 107 3.24 8.72 -13.92
CA GLU A 107 3.48 8.85 -15.35
C GLU A 107 3.25 7.52 -16.06
N LEU A 108 2.42 7.54 -17.09
CA LEU A 108 2.13 6.40 -17.94
C LEU A 108 3.26 6.21 -18.96
N ILE A 109 4.00 5.11 -18.86
CA ILE A 109 5.05 4.76 -19.82
C ILE A 109 4.40 4.09 -21.03
N THR A 110 3.65 3.02 -20.78
CA THR A 110 3.01 2.20 -21.82
C THR A 110 1.53 2.06 -21.52
N ASP A 111 0.72 2.48 -22.49
CA ASP A 111 -0.73 2.41 -22.44
C ASP A 111 -1.23 1.03 -22.85
N LYS A 112 -2.35 0.60 -22.26
CA LYS A 112 -2.98 -0.68 -22.62
C LYS A 112 -3.72 -0.53 -23.95
N LEU A 113 -3.07 -0.88 -25.05
CA LEU A 113 -3.64 -0.79 -26.41
C LEU A 113 -4.53 -1.99 -26.80
N ARG A 114 -4.46 -3.12 -26.09
CA ARG A 114 -5.24 -4.34 -26.36
C ARG A 114 -5.92 -4.84 -25.08
N LYS A 115 -7.02 -5.60 -25.19
CA LYS A 115 -7.74 -6.17 -24.04
C LYS A 115 -6.85 -7.04 -23.12
N SER A 116 -5.86 -7.72 -23.69
CA SER A 116 -4.83 -8.51 -22.98
C SER A 116 -3.53 -7.75 -22.70
N GLY A 117 -3.46 -6.45 -22.99
CA GLY A 117 -2.28 -5.63 -22.74
C GLY A 117 -2.06 -5.32 -21.26
N VAL A 118 -0.82 -5.02 -20.91
CA VAL A 118 -0.41 -4.57 -19.57
C VAL A 118 -0.16 -3.07 -19.61
N GLU A 119 -0.63 -2.34 -18.59
CA GLU A 119 -0.34 -0.93 -18.41
C GLU A 119 0.87 -0.75 -17.50
N LEU A 120 1.87 0.02 -17.93
CA LEU A 120 3.06 0.32 -17.14
C LEU A 120 3.06 1.78 -16.69
N ASN A 121 3.12 1.98 -15.38
CA ASN A 121 3.13 3.29 -14.77
C ASN A 121 4.36 3.45 -13.87
N TYR A 122 5.01 4.60 -13.98
CA TYR A 122 6.00 5.06 -13.02
C TYR A 122 5.32 5.93 -11.96
N VAL A 123 5.48 5.59 -10.69
CA VAL A 123 4.86 6.31 -9.58
C VAL A 123 5.93 6.68 -8.56
N TRP A 124 5.95 7.94 -8.16
CA TRP A 124 6.80 8.41 -7.07
C TRP A 124 6.02 9.38 -6.18
N SER A 125 6.35 9.40 -4.90
CA SER A 125 5.74 10.27 -3.91
C SER A 125 6.74 10.62 -2.82
N VAL A 126 6.68 11.84 -2.33
CA VAL A 126 7.50 12.35 -1.24
C VAL A 126 6.60 13.07 -0.23
N GLY A 127 6.94 12.95 1.05
CA GLY A 127 6.12 13.53 2.10
C GLY A 127 6.81 13.45 3.47
N PRO A 128 6.56 14.43 4.36
CA PRO A 128 7.02 14.33 5.74
C PRO A 128 6.27 13.22 6.47
N SER A 129 6.92 12.60 7.45
CA SER A 129 6.29 11.65 8.35
C SER A 129 6.24 12.24 9.75
N ILE A 130 5.03 12.51 10.24
CA ILE A 130 4.81 13.12 11.55
C ILE A 130 4.39 12.02 12.53
N ALA A 131 5.20 11.84 13.57
CA ALA A 131 4.95 10.87 14.64
C ALA A 131 4.29 11.58 15.83
N LEU A 132 3.05 11.19 16.16
CA LEU A 132 2.40 11.58 17.40
C LEU A 132 2.60 10.49 18.44
N LEU A 133 3.29 10.85 19.52
CA LEU A 133 3.52 10.00 20.68
C LEU A 133 2.53 10.42 21.76
N LYS A 134 1.54 9.58 22.03
CA LYS A 134 0.64 9.79 23.18
C LYS A 134 1.28 9.14 24.42
N PRO A 135 1.60 9.90 25.47
CA PRO A 135 2.07 9.34 26.72
C PRO A 135 0.94 8.54 27.37
N VAL A 136 1.28 7.35 27.87
CA VAL A 136 0.37 6.55 28.70
C VAL A 136 0.54 7.06 30.14
N PRO A 137 -0.54 7.53 30.81
CA PRO A 137 -0.44 7.90 32.21
C PRO A 137 0.07 6.69 33.01
N PRO A 138 1.07 6.85 33.88
CA PRO A 138 1.48 5.79 34.77
C PRO A 138 0.26 5.40 35.62
N ASP A 139 -0.08 4.12 35.58
CA ASP A 139 -1.06 3.47 36.41
C ASP A 139 -0.55 3.45 37.85
N ARG A 140 -0.90 4.48 38.62
CA ARG A 140 -0.55 4.58 40.05
C ARG A 140 -0.99 3.36 40.86
N GLU A 141 -2.01 2.64 40.40
CA GLU A 141 -2.49 1.40 41.02
C GLU A 141 -1.48 0.24 40.87
N ALA A 142 -0.81 0.11 39.72
CA ALA A 142 0.20 -0.94 39.50
C ALA A 142 1.51 -0.65 40.24
N GLU A 143 1.94 0.61 40.30
CA GLU A 143 3.12 1.03 41.06
C GLU A 143 2.92 0.79 42.57
N THR A 144 1.72 1.06 43.09
CA THR A 144 1.35 0.81 44.49
C THR A 144 1.26 -0.69 44.79
N ALA A 145 0.73 -1.49 43.86
CA ALA A 145 0.70 -2.95 44.00
C ALA A 145 2.10 -3.57 44.08
N LEU A 146 3.05 -3.11 43.26
CA LEU A 146 4.44 -3.58 43.30
C LEU A 146 5.18 -3.16 44.58
N ARG A 147 4.99 -1.92 45.03
CA ARG A 147 5.57 -1.44 46.29
C ARG A 147 5.06 -2.24 47.49
N ASN A 148 3.77 -2.57 47.51
CA ASN A 148 3.19 -3.38 48.57
C ASN A 148 3.65 -4.84 48.51
N HIS A 149 3.88 -5.39 47.32
CA HIS A 149 4.36 -6.77 47.18
C HIS A 149 5.84 -6.93 47.56
N CYS A 150 6.68 -5.94 47.25
CA CYS A 150 8.10 -5.93 47.61
C CYS A 150 8.32 -5.53 49.08
N GLY A 151 7.50 -4.60 49.61
CA GLY A 151 7.51 -4.21 51.02
C GLY A 151 6.95 -5.28 51.99
N ARG A 152 6.36 -6.35 51.47
CA ARG A 152 5.88 -7.51 52.26
C ARG A 152 6.89 -8.66 52.31
N ALA A 153 8.01 -8.54 51.60
CA ALA A 153 9.09 -9.52 51.53
C ALA A 153 10.32 -9.15 52.39
N LEU A 154 10.17 -8.17 53.28
CA LEU A 154 11.13 -7.77 54.32
C LEU A 154 10.50 -7.89 55.71
#